data_AF-A0A3D3V8M9-F1
#
_entry.id   AF-A0A3D3V8M9-F1
#
_cell.length_a   1.000
_cell.length_b   1.000
_cell.length_c   1.000
_cell.angle_alpha   90.00
_cell.angle_beta   90.00
_cell.angle_gamma   90.00
#
_symmetry.space_group_name_H-M   'P 1'
#
loop_
_entity.id
_entity.type
_entity.pdbx_description
1 polymer ?
#
loop_
_entity_poly.entity_id
_entity_poly.type
_entity_poly.pdbx_seq_one_letter_code
_entity_poly.pdbx_strand_id
1 'polypeptide(L)'
;MLEGLIPPALFGPDLCFASAVVFIGGLIRGFSGFGSALIHAPMLSWIWGPQIGVPVTALVEAGPVLLLARTALRESHRRTVWALGVPAMVLMPLGALILVAVHPDDMRRAIAVIVLLLAVILWTGWRYRGPRGLGP
;
A
#
# COMPACT_ATOMS: atom_id res chain seq x y z
N MET A 1 6.25 -25.81 12.17
CA MET A 1 5.35 -24.63 12.23
C MET A 1 5.56 -23.67 11.04
N LEU A 2 5.98 -24.16 9.86
CA LEU A 2 6.21 -23.38 8.63
C LEU A 2 5.52 -23.97 7.39
N GLU A 3 4.92 -25.17 7.50
CA GLU A 3 4.33 -25.95 6.40
C GLU A 3 2.95 -25.43 5.95
N GLY A 4 2.38 -24.43 6.64
CA GLY A 4 1.06 -23.85 6.32
C GLY A 4 1.10 -22.40 5.82
N LEU A 5 2.28 -21.80 5.68
CA LEU A 5 2.46 -20.38 5.34
C LEU A 5 2.50 -20.13 3.82
N ILE A 6 2.79 -21.15 3.04
CA ILE A 6 2.83 -21.12 1.57
C ILE A 6 1.62 -21.90 1.08
N PRO A 7 0.47 -21.25 0.81
CA PRO A 7 -0.66 -21.95 0.24
C PRO A 7 -0.24 -22.54 -1.12
N PRO A 8 -0.61 -23.79 -1.45
CA PRO A 8 -0.31 -24.41 -2.75
C PRO A 8 -0.88 -23.61 -3.95
N ALA A 9 -1.72 -22.61 -3.67
CA ALA A 9 -2.22 -21.59 -4.60
C ALA A 9 -1.15 -20.62 -5.15
N LEU A 10 0.08 -20.58 -4.61
CA LEU A 10 1.13 -19.66 -5.07
C LEU A 10 1.59 -19.89 -6.52
N PHE A 11 1.41 -21.11 -7.05
CA PHE A 11 1.77 -21.46 -8.43
C PHE A 11 0.56 -21.86 -9.29
N GLY A 12 -0.65 -21.43 -8.88
CA GLY A 12 -1.91 -21.68 -9.59
C GLY A 12 -2.35 -20.52 -10.51
N PRO A 13 -3.61 -20.55 -11.00
CA PRO A 13 -4.19 -19.43 -11.75
C PRO A 13 -4.16 -18.10 -10.99
N ASP A 14 -4.11 -18.15 -9.66
CA ASP A 14 -3.99 -17.00 -8.77
C ASP A 14 -2.72 -16.18 -9.02
N LEU A 15 -1.62 -16.81 -9.42
CA LEU A 15 -0.38 -16.11 -9.77
C LEU A 15 -0.53 -15.30 -11.07
N CYS A 16 -1.29 -15.82 -12.03
CA CYS A 16 -1.57 -15.12 -13.28
C CYS A 16 -2.41 -13.86 -13.00
N PHE A 17 -3.45 -13.99 -12.16
CA PHE A 17 -4.25 -12.85 -11.70
C PHE A 17 -3.42 -11.85 -10.89
N ALA A 18 -2.61 -12.31 -9.93
CA ALA A 18 -1.73 -11.45 -9.14
C ALA A 18 -0.73 -10.69 -10.03
N SER A 19 -0.15 -11.36 -11.04
CA SER A 19 0.76 -10.73 -12.00
C SER A 19 0.07 -9.66 -12.83
N ALA A 20 -1.17 -9.91 -13.29
CA ALA A 20 -1.97 -8.92 -14.01
C ALA A 20 -2.29 -7.70 -13.13
N VAL A 21 -2.70 -7.92 -11.87
CA VAL A 21 -2.92 -6.86 -10.88
C VAL A 21 -1.65 -6.05 -10.65
N VAL A 22 -0.51 -6.73 -10.45
CA VAL A 22 0.78 -6.07 -10.23
C VAL A 22 1.17 -5.24 -11.43
N PHE A 23 1.00 -5.78 -12.64
CA PHE A 23 1.26 -5.10 -13.90
C PHE A 23 0.40 -3.84 -14.07
N ILE A 24 -0.91 -3.93 -13.83
CA ILE A 24 -1.83 -2.77 -13.88
C ILE A 24 -1.44 -1.71 -12.85
N GLY A 25 -1.14 -2.12 -11.62
CA GLY A 25 -0.66 -1.20 -10.60
C GLY A 25 0.66 -0.53 -10.99
N GLY A 26 1.57 -1.28 -11.61
CA GLY A 26 2.83 -0.78 -12.16
C GLY A 26 2.63 0.25 -13.27
N LEU A 27 1.68 0.02 -14.19
CA LEU A 27 1.30 1.00 -15.21
C LEU A 27 0.77 2.29 -14.59
N ILE A 28 -0.14 2.19 -13.62
CA ILE A 28 -0.71 3.35 -12.93
C ILE A 28 0.39 4.17 -12.24
N ARG A 29 1.37 3.49 -11.63
CA ARG A 29 2.54 4.17 -11.06
C ARG A 29 3.47 4.75 -12.12
N GLY A 30 3.64 4.10 -13.27
CA GLY A 30 4.41 4.63 -14.39
C GLY A 30 3.88 5.97 -14.89
N PHE A 31 2.55 6.13 -14.92
CA PHE A 31 1.90 7.39 -15.34
C PHE A 31 1.81 8.44 -14.22
N SER A 32 1.49 8.03 -12.98
CA SER A 32 1.19 8.98 -11.89
C SER A 32 2.32 9.17 -10.87
N GLY A 33 3.34 8.30 -10.87
CA GLY A 33 4.41 8.26 -9.88
C GLY A 33 4.03 7.65 -8.52
N PHE A 34 2.75 7.34 -8.27
CA PHE A 34 2.23 6.87 -6.98
C PHE A 34 1.06 5.87 -7.16
N GLY A 35 0.50 5.35 -6.06
CA GLY A 35 -0.81 4.70 -6.06
C GLY A 35 -0.85 3.22 -6.42
N SER A 36 0.24 2.61 -6.88
CA SER A 36 0.32 1.16 -7.13
C SER A 36 0.02 0.34 -5.87
N ALA A 37 0.62 0.72 -4.74
CA ALA A 37 0.36 0.08 -3.44
C ALA A 37 -1.12 0.12 -3.03
N LEU A 38 -1.88 1.15 -3.42
CA LEU A 38 -3.31 1.26 -3.11
C LEU A 38 -4.15 0.21 -3.84
N ILE A 39 -3.64 -0.31 -4.96
CA ILE A 39 -4.29 -1.34 -5.77
C ILE A 39 -3.80 -2.72 -5.34
N HIS A 40 -2.48 -2.86 -5.21
CA HIS A 40 -1.84 -4.11 -4.81
C HIS A 40 -2.34 -4.60 -3.45
N ALA A 41 -2.37 -3.73 -2.44
CA ALA A 41 -2.73 -4.12 -1.07
C ALA A 41 -4.11 -4.78 -0.96
N PRO A 42 -5.23 -4.19 -1.41
CA PRO A 42 -6.54 -4.83 -1.32
C PRO A 42 -6.67 -6.04 -2.25
N MET A 43 -6.10 -5.99 -3.46
CA MET A 43 -6.21 -7.09 -4.43
C MET A 43 -5.43 -8.33 -3.98
N LEU A 44 -4.17 -8.17 -3.56
CA LEU A 44 -3.35 -9.28 -3.07
C LEU A 44 -3.87 -9.81 -1.72
N SER A 45 -4.44 -8.94 -0.88
CA SER A 45 -5.11 -9.38 0.35
C SER A 45 -6.38 -10.17 0.08
N TRP A 46 -7.06 -9.93 -1.03
CA TRP A 46 -8.22 -10.72 -1.45
C TRP A 46 -7.80 -12.11 -1.93
N ILE A 47 -6.72 -12.21 -2.71
CA ILE A 47 -6.20 -13.47 -3.27
C ILE A 47 -5.57 -14.36 -2.18
N TRP A 48 -4.60 -13.84 -1.42
CA TRP A 48 -3.79 -14.64 -0.47
C TRP A 48 -4.05 -14.32 1.00
N GLY A 49 -4.99 -13.43 1.30
CA GLY A 49 -5.23 -12.92 2.65
C GLY A 49 -4.30 -11.78 3.03
N PRO A 50 -4.71 -10.92 3.98
CA PRO A 50 -3.98 -9.70 4.33
C PRO A 50 -2.62 -9.99 4.96
N GLN A 51 -2.48 -11.13 5.65
CA GLN A 51 -1.22 -11.55 6.28
C GLN A 51 -0.10 -11.85 5.27
N ILE A 52 -0.44 -12.30 4.06
CA ILE A 52 0.53 -12.58 2.98
C ILE A 52 0.52 -11.44 1.94
N GLY A 53 -0.65 -10.98 1.55
CA GLY A 53 -0.84 -9.96 0.50
C GLY A 53 -0.20 -8.62 0.83
N VAL A 54 -0.28 -8.16 2.09
CA VAL A 54 0.33 -6.89 2.50
C VAL A 54 1.87 -6.95 2.46
N PRO A 55 2.54 -7.96 3.06
CA PRO A 55 3.99 -8.12 2.89
C PRO A 55 4.44 -8.27 1.43
N VAL A 56 3.72 -9.05 0.62
CA VAL A 56 4.04 -9.19 -0.82
C VAL A 56 3.92 -7.84 -1.53
N THR A 57 2.89 -7.06 -1.22
CA THR A 57 2.74 -5.70 -1.75
C THR A 57 3.94 -4.84 -1.38
N ALA A 58 4.37 -4.86 -0.11
CA ALA A 58 5.52 -4.09 0.36
C ALA A 58 6.82 -4.50 -0.37
N LEU A 59 7.02 -5.79 -0.63
CA LEU A 59 8.17 -6.31 -1.38
C LEU A 59 8.15 -5.86 -2.84
N VAL A 60 7.01 -5.97 -3.52
CA VAL A 60 6.84 -5.50 -4.90
C VAL A 60 7.13 -3.99 -5.01
N GLU A 61 6.69 -3.22 -4.02
CA GLU A 61 6.82 -1.77 -4.00
C GLU A 61 8.21 -1.29 -3.58
N ALA A 62 9.02 -2.12 -2.93
CA ALA A 62 10.34 -1.74 -2.44
C ALA A 62 11.28 -1.24 -3.56
N GLY A 63 11.34 -1.94 -4.69
CA GLY A 63 12.17 -1.57 -5.83
C GLY A 63 11.83 -0.19 -6.40
N PRO A 64 10.58 0.04 -6.85
CA PRO A 64 10.12 1.34 -7.34
C PRO A 64 10.28 2.46 -6.30
N VAL A 65 9.99 2.19 -5.03
CA VAL A 65 10.16 3.16 -3.95
C VAL A 65 11.62 3.58 -3.80
N LEU A 66 12.58 2.65 -3.82
CA LEU A 66 14.00 2.99 -3.71
C LEU A 66 14.49 3.85 -4.88
N LEU A 67 14.06 3.52 -6.10
CA LEU A 67 14.41 4.28 -7.30
C LEU A 67 13.86 5.72 -7.23
N LEU A 68 12.58 5.86 -6.87
CA LEU A 68 11.94 7.17 -6.73
C LEU A 68 12.43 7.94 -5.52
N ALA A 69 12.73 7.28 -4.40
CA ALA A 69 13.20 7.89 -3.17
C ALA A 69 14.52 8.65 -3.38
N ARG A 70 15.44 8.11 -4.20
CA ARG A 70 16.71 8.78 -4.48
C ARG A 70 16.50 10.16 -5.10
N THR A 71 15.66 10.25 -6.12
CA THR A 71 15.35 11.52 -6.80
C THR A 71 14.47 12.41 -5.92
N ALA A 72 13.45 11.84 -5.29
CA ALA A 72 12.54 12.56 -4.41
C ALA A 72 13.28 13.21 -3.24
N LEU A 73 14.22 12.53 -2.59
CA LEU A 73 15.00 13.10 -1.48
C LEU A 73 15.91 14.26 -1.89
N ARG A 74 16.31 14.32 -3.17
CA ARG A 74 17.17 15.39 -3.70
C ARG A 74 16.37 16.63 -4.12
N GLU A 75 15.18 16.43 -4.68
CA GLU A 75 14.39 17.51 -5.31
C GLU A 75 13.21 17.99 -4.47
N SER A 76 12.85 17.28 -3.39
CA SER A 76 11.69 17.65 -2.57
C SER A 76 12.03 18.54 -1.37
N HIS A 77 11.00 19.25 -0.90
CA HIS A 77 11.06 20.04 0.33
C HIS A 77 11.25 19.12 1.54
N ARG A 78 12.44 19.18 2.15
CA ARG A 78 12.81 18.34 3.30
C ARG A 78 11.76 18.36 4.42
N ARG A 79 11.13 19.51 4.68
CA ARG A 79 10.08 19.64 5.70
C ARG A 79 8.85 18.79 5.41
N THR A 80 8.40 18.75 4.16
CA THR A 80 7.26 17.92 3.73
C THR A 80 7.62 16.44 3.78
N VAL A 81 8.84 16.09 3.36
CA VAL A 81 9.34 14.70 3.44
C VAL A 81 9.34 14.21 4.87
N TRP A 82 9.90 14.98 5.81
CA TRP A 82 9.93 14.56 7.21
C TRP A 82 8.53 14.57 7.85
N ALA A 83 7.68 15.54 7.51
CA ALA A 83 6.31 15.61 8.02
C ALA A 83 5.45 14.41 7.61
N LEU A 84 5.68 13.83 6.43
CA LEU A 84 5.00 12.61 5.98
C LEU A 84 5.76 11.32 6.32
N GLY A 85 7.09 11.38 6.28
CA GLY A 85 7.99 10.25 6.46
C GLY A 85 8.09 9.78 7.91
N VAL A 86 8.18 10.70 8.89
CA VAL A 86 8.26 10.31 10.31
C VAL A 86 6.99 9.58 10.75
N PRO A 87 5.77 10.08 10.50
CA PRO A 87 4.56 9.34 10.82
C PRO A 87 4.51 8.00 10.09
N ALA A 88 4.88 7.95 8.81
CA ALA A 88 4.89 6.70 8.05
C ALA A 88 5.85 5.66 8.64
N MET A 89 7.06 6.06 9.04
CA MET A 89 8.05 5.18 9.67
C MET A 89 7.57 4.61 11.02
N VAL A 90 6.76 5.37 11.77
CA VAL A 90 6.21 4.92 13.06
C VAL A 90 4.93 4.09 12.85
N LEU A 91 4.05 4.51 11.93
CA LEU A 91 2.79 3.80 11.67
C LEU A 91 3.01 2.49 10.92
N MET A 92 4.04 2.36 10.09
CA MET A 92 4.29 1.13 9.34
C MET A 92 4.53 -0.10 10.23
N PRO A 93 5.44 -0.07 11.23
CA PRO A 93 5.60 -1.19 12.16
C PRO A 93 4.36 -1.37 13.05
N LEU A 94 3.71 -0.28 13.46
CA LEU A 94 2.46 -0.38 14.24
C LEU A 94 1.34 -1.08 13.45
N GLY A 95 1.18 -0.73 12.18
CA GLY A 95 0.24 -1.35 11.26
C GLY A 95 0.56 -2.83 11.05
N ALA A 96 1.84 -3.19 10.94
CA ALA A 96 2.27 -4.58 10.85
C ALA A 96 1.97 -5.37 12.12
N LEU A 97 2.10 -4.78 13.31
CA LEU A 97 1.72 -5.43 14.57
C LEU A 97 0.21 -5.69 14.63
N ILE A 98 -0.61 -4.71 14.23
CA ILE A 98 -2.07 -4.87 14.16
C ILE A 98 -2.44 -5.93 13.12
N LEU A 99 -1.73 -5.97 11.98
CA LEU A 99 -1.94 -6.94 10.90
C LEU A 99 -1.80 -8.39 11.38
N VAL A 100 -0.84 -8.65 12.26
CA VAL A 100 -0.57 -9.99 12.79
C VAL A 100 -1.44 -10.31 14.01
N ALA A 101 -1.85 -9.29 14.79
CA ALA A 101 -2.64 -9.47 16.01
C ALA A 101 -4.14 -9.71 15.75
N VAL A 102 -4.68 -9.25 14.61
CA VAL A 102 -6.11 -9.30 14.29
C VAL A 102 -6.44 -10.50 13.40
N HIS A 103 -7.65 -11.06 13.57
CA HIS A 103 -8.12 -12.14 12.70
C HIS A 103 -8.18 -11.71 11.22
N PRO A 104 -7.82 -12.58 10.26
CA PRO A 104 -7.74 -12.24 8.85
C PRO A 104 -9.05 -11.67 8.26
N ASP A 105 -10.21 -12.18 8.70
CA ASP A 105 -11.51 -11.74 8.20
C ASP A 105 -11.87 -10.32 8.65
N ASP A 106 -11.58 -9.98 9.91
CA ASP A 106 -11.80 -8.64 10.45
C ASP A 106 -10.88 -7.63 9.78
N MET A 107 -9.63 -8.02 9.52
CA MET A 107 -8.67 -7.21 8.79
C MET A 107 -9.12 -6.95 7.35
N ARG A 108 -9.61 -7.98 6.64
CA ARG A 108 -10.16 -7.82 5.27
C ARG A 108 -11.33 -6.82 5.26
N ARG A 109 -12.25 -6.93 6.22
CA ARG A 109 -13.40 -6.02 6.37
C ARG A 109 -12.93 -4.59 6.67
N ALA A 110 -11.98 -4.42 7.58
CA ALA A 110 -11.43 -3.11 7.92
C ALA A 110 -10.77 -2.43 6.70
N ILE A 111 -9.92 -3.16 5.96
CA ILE A 111 -9.30 -2.65 4.72
C ILE A 111 -10.38 -2.24 3.71
N ALA A 112 -11.39 -3.09 3.48
CA ALA A 112 -12.47 -2.81 2.55
C ALA A 112 -13.26 -1.55 2.93
N VAL A 113 -13.63 -1.41 4.21
CA VAL A 113 -14.33 -0.22 4.73
C VAL A 113 -13.47 1.03 4.54
N ILE A 114 -12.18 0.98 4.89
CA ILE A 114 -11.28 2.13 4.72
C ILE A 114 -11.16 2.52 3.26
N VAL A 115 -10.95 1.55 2.35
CA VAL A 115 -10.83 1.80 0.91
C VAL A 115 -12.11 2.43 0.36
N LEU A 116 -13.29 1.92 0.74
CA LEU A 116 -14.58 2.47 0.33
C LEU A 116 -14.80 3.89 0.87
N LEU A 117 -14.49 4.13 2.15
CA LEU A 117 -14.58 5.46 2.76
C LEU A 117 -13.68 6.46 2.02
N LEU A 118 -12.42 6.10 1.75
CA LEU A 118 -11.50 6.95 1.01
C LEU A 118 -11.99 7.19 -0.42
N ALA A 119 -12.51 6.17 -1.10
CA ALA A 119 -13.08 6.30 -2.44
C ALA A 119 -14.28 7.26 -2.47
N VAL A 120 -15.18 7.18 -1.49
CA VAL A 120 -16.32 8.10 -1.35
C VAL A 120 -15.82 9.53 -1.09
N ILE A 121 -14.86 9.71 -0.18
CA ILE A 121 -14.27 11.04 0.10
C ILE A 121 -13.65 11.62 -1.18
N LEU A 122 -12.89 10.83 -1.94
CA LEU A 122 -12.34 11.26 -3.22
C LEU A 122 -13.44 11.61 -4.23
N TRP A 123 -14.53 10.84 -4.28
CA TRP A 123 -15.68 11.12 -5.14
C TRP A 123 -16.33 12.47 -4.82
N THR A 124 -16.41 12.85 -3.53
CA THR A 124 -16.97 14.16 -3.15
C THR A 124 -16.16 15.36 -3.65
N GLY A 125 -14.97 15.13 -4.23
CA GLY A 125 -14.10 16.20 -4.72
C GLY A 125 -13.51 17.05 -3.60
N TRP A 126 -13.54 16.55 -2.36
CA TRP A 126 -13.01 17.27 -1.21
C TRP A 126 -11.52 17.53 -1.40
N ARG A 127 -11.18 18.82 -1.49
CA ARG A 127 -9.81 19.29 -1.64
C ARG A 127 -9.45 20.06 -0.39
N TYR A 128 -8.35 19.67 0.24
CA TYR A 128 -7.79 20.44 1.33
C TYR A 128 -7.38 21.83 0.81
N ARG A 129 -8.07 22.88 1.32
CA ARG A 129 -7.85 24.29 0.97
C ARG A 129 -6.98 25.04 1.98
N GLY A 130 -6.44 24.35 2.98
CA GLY A 130 -5.55 24.96 3.98
C GLY A 130 -4.12 25.18 3.48
N PRO A 131 -3.27 25.84 4.29
CA PRO A 131 -1.87 26.09 3.95
C PRO A 131 -1.14 24.79 3.63
N ARG A 132 -0.50 24.72 2.46
CA ARG A 132 0.26 23.56 2.01
C ARG A 132 1.69 23.65 2.53
N GLY A 133 1.87 23.27 3.79
CA GLY A 133 3.16 23.25 4.46
C GLY A 133 3.07 23.80 5.88
N LEU A 134 3.92 23.29 6.76
CA LEU A 134 4.28 24.03 7.96
C LEU A 134 5.25 25.13 7.49
N GLY A 135 4.86 26.40 7.57
CA GLY A 135 5.68 27.56 7.18
C GLY A 135 4.80 28.73 6.73
N PRO A 136 5.21 29.99 6.95
CA PRO A 136 4.52 31.16 6.41
C PRO A 136 4.49 31.16 4.87
#